data_AF-A0A3N5TJG5-F1
#
_entry.id   AF-A0A3N5TJG5-F1
#
_cell.length_a   1.000
_cell.length_b   1.000
_cell.length_c   1.000
_cell.angle_alpha   90.00
_cell.angle_beta   90.00
_cell.angle_gamma   90.00
#
_symmetry.space_group_name_H-M   'P 1'
#
loop_
_entity.id
_entity.type
_entity.pdbx_description
1 polymer ?
#
loop_
_entity_poly.entity_id
_entity_poly.type
_entity_poly.pdbx_seq_one_letter_code
_entity_poly.pdbx_strand_id
1 'polypeptide(L)' 'MSHAEYPFQPVPFTQVKVQDDFWLPRIETNRRVTIPYDFQKCEETGRIDNFVKAAGKLPGPH' A
#
# COMPACT_ATOMS: atom_id res chain seq x y z
N MET A 1 28.07 -2.95 -16.14
CA MET A 1 28.14 -2.40 -14.78
C MET A 1 27.77 -3.52 -13.82
N SER A 2 28.70 -4.00 -13.01
CA SER A 2 28.43 -5.05 -12.02
C SER A 2 27.57 -4.45 -10.91
N HIS A 3 26.30 -4.88 -10.82
CA HIS A 3 25.59 -4.76 -9.56
C HIS A 3 26.39 -5.57 -8.55
N ALA A 4 26.82 -4.95 -7.45
CA ALA A 4 27.37 -5.72 -6.33
C ALA A 4 26.27 -6.69 -5.91
N GLU A 5 26.48 -7.99 -6.13
CA GLU A 5 25.54 -9.00 -5.67
C GLU A 5 25.50 -8.90 -4.15
N TYR A 6 24.30 -8.64 -3.61
CA TYR A 6 24.10 -8.65 -2.18
C TYR A 6 24.45 -10.05 -1.67
N PRO A 7 25.31 -10.20 -0.64
CA PRO A 7 25.84 -11.51 -0.24
C PRO A 7 24.78 -12.42 0.40
N PHE A 8 23.55 -11.92 0.57
CA PHE A 8 22.43 -12.65 1.15
C PHE A 8 21.23 -12.64 0.20
N GLN A 9 20.48 -13.73 0.17
CA GLN A 9 19.23 -13.83 -0.57
C GLN A 9 18.06 -13.58 0.38
N PRO A 10 17.18 -12.60 0.10
CA PRO A 10 15.99 -12.39 0.93
C PRO A 10 15.01 -13.55 0.74
N VAL A 11 14.33 -13.94 1.82
CA VAL A 11 13.15 -14.79 1.72
C VAL A 11 11.95 -13.88 1.42
N PRO A 12 11.24 -14.04 0.28
CA PRO A 12 10.07 -13.25 -0.04
C PRO A 12 8.98 -13.42 1.02
N PHE A 13 8.28 -12.34 1.37
CA PHE A 13 7.21 -12.40 2.37
C PHE A 13 6.08 -13.38 1.96
N THR A 14 5.89 -13.63 0.67
CA THR A 14 4.93 -14.61 0.14
C THR A 14 5.27 -16.06 0.47
N GLN A 15 6.53 -16.35 0.86
CA GLN A 15 6.97 -17.66 1.33
C GLN A 15 6.88 -17.83 2.85
N VAL A 16 6.46 -16.79 3.59
CA VAL A 16 6.40 -16.79 5.05
C VAL A 16 4.95 -16.62 5.51
N LYS A 17 4.47 -17.54 6.34
CA LYS A 17 3.17 -17.43 7.02
C LYS A 17 3.38 -17.08 8.49
N VAL A 18 3.03 -15.86 8.87
CA VAL A 18 3.08 -15.41 10.27
C VAL A 18 1.84 -15.91 11.01
N GLN A 19 2.04 -16.63 12.12
CA GLN A 19 0.96 -17.29 12.89
C GLN A 19 1.02 -17.00 14.40
N ASP A 20 1.82 -16.01 14.82
CA ASP A 20 1.95 -15.66 16.23
C ASP A 20 0.80 -14.75 16.73
N ASP A 21 0.73 -14.54 18.04
CA ASP A 21 -0.31 -13.73 18.67
C ASP A 21 -0.03 -12.21 18.60
N PHE A 22 1.13 -11.79 18.11
CA PHE A 22 1.53 -10.39 18.13
C PHE A 22 1.34 -9.71 16.76
N TRP A 23 1.91 -10.30 15.72
CA TRP A 23 1.90 -9.80 14.34
C TRP A 23 0.67 -10.23 13.56
N LEU A 24 0.18 -11.46 13.72
CA LEU A 24 -0.99 -11.90 12.95
C LEU A 24 -2.21 -10.97 13.16
N PRO A 25 -2.57 -10.55 14.39
CA PRO A 25 -3.69 -9.62 14.57
C PRO A 25 -3.48 -8.26 13.89
N ARG A 26 -2.23 -7.76 13.80
CA ARG A 26 -1.90 -6.49 13.14
C ARG A 26 -2.04 -6.60 11.63
N ILE A 27 -1.57 -7.72 11.06
CA ILE A 27 -1.70 -8.00 9.63
C ILE A 27 -3.18 -8.09 9.25
N GLU A 28 -3.99 -8.79 10.04
CA GLU A 28 -5.44 -8.89 9.79
C GLU A 28 -6.17 -7.55 9.99
N THR A 29 -5.75 -6.73 10.96
CA THR A 29 -6.28 -5.36 11.14
C THR A 29 -5.96 -4.50 9.93
N ASN A 30 -4.71 -4.53 9.45
CA ASN A 30 -4.31 -3.80 8.25
C ASN A 30 -5.15 -4.20 7.04
N ARG A 31 -5.35 -5.52 6.83
CA ARG A 31 -6.11 -6.06 5.70
C ARG A 31 -7.61 -5.72 5.74
N ARG A 32 -8.23 -5.81 6.92
CA ARG A 32 -9.70 -5.68 7.06
C ARG A 32 -10.16 -4.26 7.36
N VAL A 33 -9.31 -3.43 7.95
CA VAL A 33 -9.69 -2.11 8.47
C VAL A 33 -8.85 -1.00 7.83
N THR A 34 -7.53 -1.04 7.99
CA THR A 34 -6.67 0.09 7.59
C THR A 34 -6.67 0.32 6.08
N ILE A 35 -6.49 -0.73 5.28
CA ILE A 35 -6.49 -0.61 3.81
C ILE A 35 -7.84 -0.04 3.30
N PRO A 36 -9.01 -0.59 3.66
CA PRO A 36 -10.29 0.00 3.27
C PRO A 36 -10.48 1.44 3.75
N TYR A 37 -10.11 1.74 5.00
CA TYR A 37 -10.20 3.09 5.56
C TYR A 37 -9.33 4.08 4.78
N ASP A 38 -8.10 3.71 4.42
CA ASP A 38 -7.20 4.58 3.67
C ASP A 38 -7.74 4.87 2.26
N PHE A 39 -8.35 3.88 1.59
CA PHE A 39 -9.04 4.10 0.32
C PHE A 39 -10.23 5.06 0.48
N GLN A 40 -11.08 4.83 1.49
CA GLN A 40 -12.18 5.74 1.80
C GLN A 40 -11.67 7.16 2.05
N LYS A 41 -10.58 7.33 2.82
CA LYS A 41 -9.99 8.64 3.05
C LYS A 41 -9.42 9.26 1.78
N CYS A 42 -8.84 8.47 0.88
CA CYS A 42 -8.40 8.97 -0.42
C CYS A 42 -9.56 9.52 -1.26
N GLU A 43 -10.73 8.90 -1.20
CA GLU A 43 -11.94 9.39 -1.86
C GLU A 43 -12.48 10.65 -1.15
N GLU A 44 -12.69 10.60 0.17
CA GLU A 44 -13.24 11.70 0.97
C GLU A 44 -12.40 12.99 0.87
N THR A 45 -11.08 12.87 0.84
CA THR A 45 -10.17 14.03 0.75
C THR A 45 -9.79 14.37 -0.69
N GLY A 46 -10.42 13.76 -1.70
CA GLY A 46 -10.20 14.07 -3.11
C GLY A 46 -8.82 13.67 -3.68
N ARG A 47 -8.09 12.75 -3.04
CA ARG A 47 -6.81 12.24 -3.57
C ARG A 47 -7.03 11.51 -4.90
N ILE A 48 -8.13 10.77 -5.02
CA ILE A 48 -8.51 10.12 -6.28
C ILE A 48 -8.88 11.17 -7.34
N ASP A 49 -9.63 12.21 -6.98
CA ASP A 49 -10.01 13.29 -7.89
C ASP A 49 -8.82 14.04 -8.46
N ASN A 50 -7.73 14.17 -7.72
CA ASN A 50 -6.51 14.82 -8.21
C ASN A 50 -5.95 14.12 -9.46
N PHE A 51 -6.07 12.79 -9.57
CA PHE A 51 -5.69 12.08 -10.80
C PHE A 51 -6.64 12.40 -11.97
N VAL A 52 -7.93 12.58 -11.70
CA VAL A 52 -8.93 12.95 -12.72
C VAL A 52 -8.71 14.39 -13.21
N LYS A 53 -8.37 15.32 -12.30
CA LYS A 53 -7.97 16.69 -12.62
C LYS A 53 -6.69 16.74 -13.44
N ALA A 54 -5.67 15.97 -13.06
CA ALA A 54 -4.41 15.85 -13.81
C ALA A 54 -4.65 15.29 -15.23
N ALA A 55 -5.65 14.42 -15.41
CA ALA A 55 -6.08 13.94 -16.72
C ALA A 55 -6.93 14.95 -17.52
N GLY A 56 -7.19 16.15 -16.99
CA GLY A 56 -8.03 17.17 -17.61
C GLY A 56 -9.52 16.83 -17.66
N LYS A 57 -9.97 15.83 -16.88
CA LYS A 57 -11.35 15.32 -16.90
C LYS A 57 -12.25 15.91 -15.81
N LEU A 58 -11.67 16.65 -14.87
CA LEU A 58 -12.37 17.37 -13.82
C LEU A 58 -11.74 18.76 -13.65
N PRO A 59 -12.52 19.85 -13.50
CA PRO A 59 -11.97 21.18 -13.27
C PRO A 59 -11.36 21.29 -11.86
N GLY A 60 -10.33 22.12 -11.74
CA GLY A 60 -9.66 22.43 -10.48
C GLY A 60 -8.17 22.69 -10.69
N PRO A 61 -7.47 23.28 -9.71
CA PRO A 61 -6.02 23.34 -9.73
C PRO A 61 -5.43 21.93 -9.74
N HIS A 62 -4.30 21.76 -10.43
CA HIS A 62 -3.53 20.52 -10.48
C HIS A 62 -2.76 20.29 -9.17
#